data_AF-A0A1M2VII0-F1
#
_entry.id   AF-A0A1M2VII0-F1
#
_cell.length_a   1.000
_cell.length_b   1.000
_cell.length_c   1.000
_cell.angle_alpha   90.00
_cell.angle_beta   90.00
_cell.angle_gamma   90.00
#
_symmetry.space_group_name_H-M   'P 1'
#
loop_
_entity.id
_entity.type
_entity.pdbx_description
1 polymer ?
#
loop_
_entity_poly.entity_id
_entity_poly.type
_entity_poly.pdbx_seq_one_letter_code
_entity_poly.pdbx_strand_id
1 'polypeptide(L)'
;MSAAAPTIPVVRAVPERVAELREALIEIRQRVEAASTKAAKPTSKPVLVAVSKYKPAADLLACYDEGQRDFGENYVQELVDKAAQVCAALRCALGGRDADRDVRNQLPQDIRWHFIGTLQSNKAKILA
;
A
#
# COMPACT_ATOMS: atom_id res chain seq x y z
N MET A 1 -16.34 -0.75 30.11
CA MET A 1 -15.54 -1.90 29.62
C MET A 1 -15.12 -1.57 28.19
N SER A 2 -13.88 -1.12 27.99
CA SER A 2 -13.38 -0.75 26.66
C SER A 2 -13.03 -2.02 25.91
N ALA A 3 -13.80 -2.37 24.88
CA ALA A 3 -13.46 -3.48 23.99
C ALA A 3 -12.15 -3.15 23.29
N ALA A 4 -11.11 -3.96 23.50
CA ALA A 4 -9.90 -3.90 22.70
C ALA A 4 -10.29 -4.21 21.24
N ALA A 5 -9.97 -3.31 20.31
CA ALA A 5 -10.19 -3.55 18.89
C ALA A 5 -9.49 -4.86 18.50
N PRO A 6 -10.10 -5.71 17.64
CA PRO A 6 -9.48 -6.96 17.23
C PRO A 6 -8.12 -6.65 16.58
N THR A 7 -7.04 -7.07 17.22
CA THR A 7 -5.70 -7.07 16.64
C THR A 7 -5.70 -8.09 15.50
N ILE A 8 -5.89 -7.61 14.26
CA ILE A 8 -5.66 -8.44 13.08
C ILE A 8 -4.16 -8.72 13.04
N PRO A 9 -3.71 -9.98 13.20
CA PRO A 9 -2.29 -10.30 13.11
C PRO A 9 -1.83 -9.99 11.70
N VAL A 10 -0.94 -9.02 11.55
CA VAL A 10 -0.40 -8.67 10.24
C VAL A 10 0.74 -9.62 9.93
N VAL A 11 0.47 -10.57 9.04
CA VAL A 11 1.45 -11.55 8.58
C VAL A 11 2.39 -10.89 7.58
N ARG A 12 3.71 -10.99 7.79
CA ARG A 12 4.72 -10.61 6.79
C ARG A 12 4.81 -11.70 5.72
N ALA A 13 5.07 -11.31 4.47
CA ALA A 13 5.26 -12.28 3.40
C ALA A 13 6.51 -13.14 3.68
N VAL A 14 6.49 -14.39 3.21
CA VAL A 14 7.65 -15.28 3.32
C VAL A 14 8.82 -14.75 2.47
N PRO A 15 10.08 -15.00 2.84
CA PRO A 15 11.24 -14.41 2.15
C PRO A 15 11.30 -14.67 0.64
N GLU A 16 10.92 -15.88 0.22
CA GLU A 16 10.81 -16.24 -1.20
C GLU A 16 9.82 -15.33 -1.95
N ARG A 17 8.64 -15.13 -1.36
CA ARG A 17 7.61 -14.24 -1.92
C ARG A 17 8.07 -12.79 -1.97
N VAL A 18 8.83 -12.32 -0.98
CA VAL A 18 9.43 -10.98 -0.96
C VAL A 18 10.41 -10.82 -2.12
N ALA A 19 11.26 -11.82 -2.36
CA ALA A 19 12.23 -11.80 -3.46
C ALA A 19 11.53 -11.74 -4.82
N GLU A 20 10.50 -12.57 -5.04
CA GLU A 20 9.69 -12.53 -6.28
C GLU A 20 9.08 -11.15 -6.53
N LEU A 21 8.49 -10.54 -5.49
CA LEU A 21 7.85 -9.23 -5.60
C LEU A 21 8.87 -8.12 -5.89
N ARG A 22 10.05 -8.18 -5.26
CA ARG A 22 11.16 -7.26 -5.54
C ARG A 22 11.60 -7.36 -7.00
N GLU A 23 11.86 -8.56 -7.48
CA GLU A 23 12.31 -8.78 -8.86
C GLU A 23 11.27 -8.29 -9.87
N ALA A 24 10.00 -8.62 -9.66
CA ALA A 24 8.91 -8.14 -10.50
C ALA A 24 8.81 -6.60 -10.50
N LEU A 25 8.94 -5.95 -9.34
CA LEU A 25 8.92 -4.48 -9.25
C LEU A 25 10.09 -3.84 -10.00
N ILE A 26 11.30 -4.40 -9.88
CA ILE A 26 12.48 -3.91 -10.60
C ILE A 26 12.26 -4.00 -12.11
N GLU A 27 11.83 -5.17 -12.61
CA GLU A 27 11.57 -5.38 -14.04
C GLU A 27 10.53 -4.39 -14.57
N ILE A 28 9.40 -4.24 -13.87
CA ILE A 28 8.31 -3.36 -14.29
C ILE A 28 8.75 -1.89 -14.28
N ARG A 29 9.48 -1.45 -13.24
CA ARG A 29 10.01 -0.08 -13.17
C ARG A 29 10.96 0.22 -14.32
N GLN A 30 11.84 -0.71 -14.66
CA GLN A 30 12.74 -0.58 -15.82
C GLN A 30 11.96 -0.47 -17.14
N ARG A 31 10.92 -1.30 -17.31
CA ARG A 31 10.05 -1.26 -18.50
C ARG A 31 9.30 0.06 -18.62
N VAL A 32 8.78 0.59 -17.51
CA VAL A 32 8.10 1.90 -17.48
C VAL A 32 9.07 3.02 -17.83
N GLU A 33 10.29 3.01 -17.29
CA GLU A 33 11.32 4.01 -17.60
C GLU A 33 11.72 3.96 -19.08
N ALA A 34 11.99 2.76 -19.61
CA ALA A 34 12.32 2.57 -21.02
C ALA A 34 11.18 2.99 -21.98
N ALA A 35 9.92 2.81 -21.57
CA ALA A 35 8.77 3.31 -22.34
C ALA A 35 8.64 4.84 -22.25
N SER A 36 8.94 5.41 -21.09
CA SER A 36 8.84 6.86 -20.83
C SER A 36 9.89 7.64 -21.64
N THR A 37 11.11 7.14 -21.76
CA THR A 37 12.18 7.78 -22.54
C THR A 37 11.93 7.74 -24.06
N LYS A 38 11.19 6.74 -24.55
CA LYS A 38 10.80 6.64 -25.97
C LYS A 38 9.65 7.59 -26.35
N ALA A 39 8.94 8.16 -25.38
CA ALA A 39 7.83 9.06 -25.67
C ALA A 39 8.36 10.37 -26.25
N ALA A 40 7.89 10.74 -27.45
CA ALA A 40 8.38 11.92 -28.18
C ALA A 40 8.12 13.27 -27.48
N LYS A 41 7.28 13.30 -26.44
CA LYS A 41 6.94 14.51 -25.67
C LYS A 41 6.50 14.17 -24.24
N PRO A 42 7.43 13.88 -23.31
CA PRO A 42 7.06 13.59 -21.93
C PRO A 42 6.58 14.87 -21.25
N THR A 43 5.29 14.97 -20.97
CA THR A 43 4.70 16.09 -20.21
C THR A 43 4.83 15.88 -18.69
N SER A 44 4.97 14.63 -18.24
CA SER A 44 5.25 14.25 -16.86
C SER A 44 5.73 12.79 -16.78
N LYS A 45 6.38 12.41 -15.67
CA LYS A 45 6.76 11.02 -15.40
C LYS A 45 5.51 10.19 -15.07
N PRO A 46 5.30 9.01 -15.69
CA PRO A 46 4.16 8.18 -15.36
C PRO A 46 4.26 7.64 -13.92
N VAL A 47 3.10 7.49 -13.29
CA VAL A 47 2.98 6.87 -11.96
C VAL A 47 2.69 5.37 -12.13
N LEU A 48 3.53 4.53 -11.53
CA LEU A 48 3.30 3.09 -11.45
C LEU A 48 2.35 2.79 -10.29
N VAL A 49 1.09 2.48 -10.59
CA VAL A 49 0.09 2.05 -9.60
C VAL A 49 0.06 0.52 -9.54
N ALA A 50 0.43 -0.07 -8.40
CA ALA A 50 0.44 -1.51 -8.19
C ALA A 50 -0.97 -2.00 -7.82
N VAL A 51 -1.64 -2.72 -8.73
CA VAL A 51 -3.00 -3.24 -8.48
C VAL A 51 -2.94 -4.43 -7.53
N SER A 52 -3.52 -4.26 -6.33
CA SER A 52 -3.40 -5.22 -5.23
C SER A 52 -4.69 -5.99 -4.93
N LYS A 53 -5.70 -5.93 -5.82
CA LYS A 53 -6.91 -6.76 -5.72
C LYS A 53 -6.55 -8.25 -5.54
N TYR A 54 -7.20 -8.91 -4.59
CA TYR A 54 -6.94 -10.32 -4.24
C TYR A 54 -5.52 -10.64 -3.72
N LYS A 55 -4.66 -9.64 -3.47
CA LYS A 55 -3.35 -9.84 -2.84
C LYS A 55 -3.45 -9.57 -1.33
N PRO A 56 -2.77 -10.37 -0.49
CA PRO A 56 -2.78 -10.17 0.95
C PRO A 56 -2.02 -8.89 1.33
N ALA A 57 -2.35 -8.28 2.47
CA ALA A 57 -1.64 -7.10 2.99
C ALA A 57 -0.13 -7.33 3.15
N ALA A 58 0.28 -8.58 3.37
CA ALA A 58 1.67 -9.04 3.39
C ALA A 58 2.45 -8.68 2.10
N ASP A 59 1.84 -8.88 0.93
CA ASP A 59 2.45 -8.56 -0.37
C ASP A 59 2.58 -7.05 -0.54
N LEU A 60 1.59 -6.27 -0.07
CA LEU A 60 1.64 -4.80 -0.12
C LEU A 60 2.77 -4.27 0.77
N LEU A 61 2.95 -4.84 1.97
CA LEU A 61 4.07 -4.51 2.85
C LEU A 61 5.42 -4.83 2.21
N ALA A 62 5.56 -5.99 1.57
CA ALA A 62 6.78 -6.33 0.85
C ALA A 62 7.08 -5.31 -0.27
N CYS A 63 6.08 -4.97 -1.09
CA CYS A 63 6.23 -3.93 -2.10
C CYS A 63 6.52 -2.55 -1.50
N TYR A 64 5.93 -2.24 -0.35
CA TYR A 64 6.16 -0.98 0.37
C TYR A 64 7.61 -0.88 0.85
N ASP A 65 8.17 -1.95 1.40
CA ASP A 65 9.57 -2.01 1.81
C ASP A 65 10.52 -1.81 0.61
N GLU A 66 10.09 -2.18 -0.61
CA GLU A 66 10.77 -1.90 -1.89
C GLU A 66 10.47 -0.50 -2.50
N GLY A 67 9.92 0.41 -1.69
CA GLY A 67 9.66 1.79 -2.10
C GLY A 67 8.38 1.99 -2.91
N GLN A 68 7.54 0.97 -3.10
CA GLN A 68 6.23 1.15 -3.75
C GLN A 68 5.29 1.95 -2.83
N ARG A 69 4.59 2.93 -3.38
CA ARG A 69 3.71 3.82 -2.61
C ARG A 69 2.30 3.92 -3.17
N ASP A 70 2.14 3.73 -4.48
CA ASP A 70 0.85 3.79 -5.15
C ASP A 70 0.26 2.38 -5.28
N PHE A 71 -0.90 2.17 -4.66
CA PHE A 71 -1.63 0.90 -4.73
C PHE A 71 -3.04 1.09 -5.25
N GLY A 72 -3.48 0.19 -6.13
CA GLY A 72 -4.78 0.21 -6.78
C GLY A 72 -5.71 -0.86 -6.24
N GLU A 73 -6.92 -0.49 -5.82
CA GLU A 73 -7.94 -1.41 -5.31
C GLU A 73 -9.29 -1.25 -6.02
N ASN A 74 -9.98 -2.37 -6.19
CA ASN A 74 -11.28 -2.42 -6.86
C ASN A 74 -12.46 -2.42 -5.89
N TYR A 75 -12.26 -2.87 -4.64
CA TYR A 75 -13.30 -3.05 -3.66
C TYR A 75 -13.03 -2.19 -2.43
N VAL A 76 -14.01 -1.36 -2.05
CA VAL A 76 -13.86 -0.39 -0.94
C VAL A 76 -13.53 -1.10 0.37
N GLN A 77 -14.17 -2.23 0.65
CA GLN A 77 -13.93 -2.97 1.88
C GLN A 77 -12.50 -3.55 1.92
N GLU A 78 -12.02 -4.14 0.80
CA GLU A 78 -10.64 -4.62 0.72
C GLU A 78 -9.63 -3.49 0.90
N LEU A 79 -9.88 -2.31 0.32
CA LEU A 79 -9.02 -1.14 0.46
C LEU A 79 -8.90 -0.73 1.94
N VAL A 80 -10.03 -0.54 2.62
CA VAL A 80 -10.05 -0.13 4.04
C VAL A 80 -9.38 -1.17 4.92
N ASP A 81 -9.67 -2.45 4.72
CA ASP A 81 -9.12 -3.54 5.53
C ASP A 81 -7.61 -3.68 5.33
N LYS A 82 -7.11 -3.56 4.08
CA LYS A 82 -5.67 -3.58 3.78
C LYS A 82 -4.97 -2.34 4.33
N ALA A 83 -5.57 -1.16 4.18
CA ALA A 83 -5.02 0.08 4.73
C ALA A 83 -4.85 0.00 6.25
N ALA A 84 -5.85 -0.55 6.95
CA ALA A 84 -5.78 -0.78 8.40
C ALA A 84 -4.68 -1.78 8.78
N GLN A 85 -4.56 -2.91 8.07
CA GLN A 85 -3.53 -3.92 8.31
C GLN A 85 -2.12 -3.38 8.06
N VAL A 86 -1.89 -2.71 6.92
CA VAL A 86 -0.59 -2.12 6.59
C VAL A 86 -0.19 -1.07 7.62
N CYS A 87 -1.12 -0.18 8.00
CA CYS A 87 -0.89 0.80 9.06
C CYS A 87 -0.53 0.14 10.41
N ALA A 88 -1.24 -0.90 10.80
CA ALA A 88 -0.92 -1.63 12.03
C ALA A 88 0.49 -2.23 11.99
N ALA A 89 0.88 -2.87 10.88
CA ALA A 89 2.22 -3.44 10.75
C ALA A 89 3.34 -2.40 10.79
N LEU A 90 3.16 -1.26 10.12
CA LEU A 90 4.17 -0.20 10.09
C LEU A 90 4.33 0.45 11.47
N ARG A 91 3.24 0.66 12.21
CA ARG A 91 3.31 1.14 13.60
C ARG A 91 4.05 0.17 14.54
N CYS A 92 3.81 -1.13 14.41
CA CYS A 92 4.53 -2.13 15.20
C CYS A 92 6.04 -2.15 14.89
N ALA A 93 6.41 -2.00 13.61
CA ALA A 93 7.81 -2.01 13.18
C ALA A 93 8.61 -0.80 13.70
N LEU A 94 7.96 0.35 13.92
CA LEU A 94 8.59 1.56 14.43
C LEU A 94 8.84 1.56 15.95
N GLY A 95 8.55 0.45 16.66
CA GLY A 95 9.11 0.15 17.97
C GLY A 95 8.95 1.25 19.04
N GLY A 96 7.74 1.77 19.23
CA GLY A 96 7.43 2.87 20.15
C GLY A 96 7.96 2.69 21.58
N ARG A 97 9.21 3.07 21.81
CA ARG A 97 9.85 3.35 23.10
C ARG A 97 10.44 4.75 23.02
N ASP A 98 9.55 5.72 22.96
CA ASP A 98 9.67 7.11 23.41
C ASP A 98 8.56 7.90 22.73
N ALA A 99 7.39 7.78 23.35
CA ALA A 99 6.19 8.49 22.97
C ALA A 99 6.34 9.96 23.34
N ASP A 100 7.05 10.72 22.51
CA ASP A 100 6.65 12.11 22.36
C ASP A 100 5.28 12.12 21.67
N ARG A 101 4.34 12.80 22.33
CA ARG A 101 2.91 12.44 22.34
C ARG A 101 2.19 12.72 21.02
N ASP A 102 2.89 13.26 20.02
CA ASP A 102 2.35 13.73 18.74
C ASP A 102 2.58 12.78 17.54
N VAL A 103 3.43 11.75 17.66
CA VAL A 103 3.68 10.80 16.53
C VAL A 103 2.61 9.70 16.45
N ARG A 104 1.79 9.53 17.49
CA ARG A 104 0.76 8.46 17.59
C ARG A 104 -0.30 8.51 16.49
N ASN A 105 -0.43 9.65 15.80
CA ASN A 105 -1.43 9.87 14.77
C ASN A 105 -0.86 10.06 13.36
N GLN A 106 0.47 9.95 13.20
CA GLN A 106 1.08 9.96 11.88
C GLN A 106 1.15 8.51 11.39
N LEU A 107 0.06 8.06 10.77
CA LEU A 107 0.18 6.97 9.79
C LEU A 107 1.29 7.37 8.81
N PRO A 108 2.06 6.42 8.25
CA PRO A 108 2.87 6.72 7.09
C PRO A 108 1.92 7.21 5.99
N GLN A 109 1.83 8.54 5.83
CA GLN A 109 0.98 9.22 4.86
C GLN A 109 1.53 9.07 3.43
N ASP A 110 2.60 8.30 3.26
CA ASP A 110 3.28 8.11 2.00
C ASP A 110 2.58 7.09 1.10
N ILE A 111 1.71 6.22 1.64
CA ILE A 111 0.89 5.32 0.82
C ILE A 111 -0.25 6.10 0.16
N ARG A 112 -0.28 6.07 -1.18
CA ARG A 112 -1.32 6.65 -2.01
C ARG A 112 -2.25 5.54 -2.50
N TRP A 113 -3.47 5.52 -1.97
CA TRP A 113 -4.50 4.57 -2.38
C TRP A 113 -5.28 5.10 -3.58
N HIS A 114 -5.35 4.30 -4.63
CA HIS A 114 -6.11 4.57 -5.84
C HIS A 114 -7.29 3.61 -5.90
N PHE A 115 -8.51 4.11 -5.74
CA PHE A 115 -9.69 3.30 -6.01
C PHE A 115 -9.96 3.29 -7.53
N ILE A 116 -9.82 2.13 -8.16
CA ILE A 116 -9.93 1.95 -9.62
C ILE A 116 -11.11 1.05 -10.03
N GLY A 117 -11.95 0.68 -9.07
CA GLY A 117 -13.17 -0.11 -9.28
C GLY A 117 -14.40 0.74 -9.60
N THR A 118 -15.54 0.07 -9.77
CA THR A 118 -16.84 0.74 -9.87
C THR A 118 -17.30 1.19 -8.47
N LEU A 119 -17.61 2.48 -8.32
CA LEU A 119 -18.04 3.05 -7.04
C LEU A 119 -19.56 3.05 -6.92
N GLN A 120 -20.10 2.32 -5.95
CA GLN A 120 -21.51 2.42 -5.57
C GLN A 120 -21.73 3.66 -4.69
N SER A 121 -22.83 4.39 -4.90
CA SER A 121 -23.11 5.66 -4.20
C SER A 121 -23.13 5.51 -2.68
N ASN A 122 -23.63 4.40 -2.15
CA ASN A 122 -23.67 4.10 -0.71
C ASN A 122 -22.28 3.83 -0.10
N LYS A 123 -21.24 3.65 -0.92
CA LYS A 123 -19.85 3.44 -0.49
C LYS A 123 -18.97 4.68 -0.66
N ALA A 124 -19.47 5.73 -1.34
CA ALA A 124 -18.72 6.97 -1.56
C ALA A 124 -18.27 7.63 -0.25
N LYS A 125 -19.13 7.65 0.78
CA LYS A 125 -18.81 8.22 2.11
C LYS A 125 -17.66 7.50 2.83
N ILE A 126 -17.34 6.26 2.45
CA ILE A 126 -16.26 5.49 3.09
C ILE A 126 -14.90 5.91 2.52
N LEU A 127 -14.87 6.43 1.28
CA LEU A 127 -13.65 6.84 0.58
C LEU A 127 -13.42 8.37 0.60
N ALA A 128 -14.39 9.15 1.08
CA ALA A 128 -14.35 10.60 1.20
C ALA A 128 -13.94 11.03 2.61
#